data_AF-A0A947IEI4-F1
#
_entry.id   AF-A0A947IEI4-F1
#
_cell.length_a   1.000
_cell.length_b   1.000
_cell.length_c   1.000
_cell.angle_alpha   90.00
_cell.angle_beta   90.00
_cell.angle_gamma   90.00
#
_symmetry.space_group_name_H-M   'P 1'
#
loop_
_entity.id
_entity.type
_entity.pdbx_description
1 polymer ?
#
loop_
_entity_poly.entity_id
_entity_poly.type
_entity_poly.pdbx_seq_one_letter_code
_entity_poly.pdbx_strand_id
1 'polypeptide(L)'
;MAIPAFEDYLTAFLNVLTDGTTRHRKDMVGGIADKLNLKPEQMRETTASGKYTKHETLVHWANIFLYKAGLIDRPKRGFIKINEKGTAFLKKHNGRVEKKALEQIPQYSDWLASMKGGGAKEEEPVSPELGAPEEMIDSGYQKLRAALAHDILQAVRECAPRFFEQLVVDLLLAMGYGGSLKDAGETVGRTGDGGIDGIIKEDKLGLDVIYVQAKRWENVVGRPIVQAFAGSLEGQRAKKGVMITTSTFTSDAREFVKHIEKKIVLIDGRELAELMIDHNLGVSTVATYEVKKIDSDYFEEEI
;
A
#
# COMPACT_ATOMS: atom_id res chain seq x y z
N MET A 1 17.04 -6.37 7.47
CA MET A 1 18.11 -5.65 6.72
C MET A 1 17.51 -5.19 5.42
N ALA A 2 17.76 -3.95 5.01
CA ALA A 2 17.14 -3.35 3.82
C ALA A 2 17.63 -4.01 2.53
N ILE A 3 16.81 -3.97 1.49
CA ILE A 3 17.23 -4.25 0.10
C ILE A 3 18.28 -3.21 -0.33
N PRO A 4 19.30 -3.59 -1.12
CA PRO A 4 20.29 -2.65 -1.65
C PRO A 4 19.69 -1.49 -2.45
N ALA A 5 20.42 -0.39 -2.57
CA ALA A 5 19.95 0.77 -3.32
C ALA A 5 19.84 0.44 -4.82
N PHE A 6 18.98 1.14 -5.56
CA PHE A 6 18.82 0.87 -6.99
C PHE A 6 20.08 1.10 -7.83
N GLU A 7 20.99 1.97 -7.40
CA GLU A 7 22.31 2.14 -8.04
C GLU A 7 23.15 0.85 -7.95
N ASP A 8 23.02 0.10 -6.85
CA ASP A 8 23.65 -1.21 -6.70
C ASP A 8 23.06 -2.21 -7.70
N TYR A 9 21.75 -2.13 -7.97
CA TYR A 9 21.10 -2.94 -9.00
C TYR A 9 21.58 -2.59 -10.40
N LEU A 10 21.68 -1.31 -10.77
CA LEU A 10 22.22 -0.87 -12.07
C LEU A 10 23.66 -1.38 -12.26
N THR A 11 24.46 -1.26 -11.21
CA THR A 11 25.86 -1.71 -11.18
C THR A 11 25.95 -3.23 -11.33
N ALA A 12 25.22 -3.99 -10.52
CA ALA A 12 25.21 -5.45 -10.58
C ALA A 12 24.69 -5.96 -11.93
N PHE A 13 23.68 -5.31 -12.50
CA PHE A 13 23.10 -5.67 -13.80
C PHE A 13 24.15 -5.63 -14.91
N LEU A 14 24.90 -4.53 -15.05
CA LEU A 14 25.96 -4.46 -16.05
C LEU A 14 27.10 -5.43 -15.74
N ASN A 15 27.49 -5.58 -14.48
CA ASN A 15 28.56 -6.48 -14.08
C ASN A 15 28.25 -7.96 -14.40
N VAL A 16 26.99 -8.40 -14.31
CA VAL A 16 26.55 -9.75 -14.74
C VAL A 16 26.74 -9.97 -16.24
N LEU A 17 26.69 -8.91 -17.05
CA LEU A 17 26.82 -8.97 -18.50
C LEU A 17 28.25 -8.74 -19.01
N THR A 18 29.22 -8.44 -18.14
CA THR A 18 30.61 -8.09 -18.55
C THR A 18 31.36 -9.20 -19.27
N ASP A 19 30.90 -10.45 -19.16
CA ASP A 19 31.44 -11.58 -19.92
C ASP A 19 31.07 -11.56 -21.42
N GLY A 20 30.28 -10.57 -21.85
CA GLY A 20 29.85 -10.39 -23.24
C GLY A 20 28.80 -11.41 -23.71
N THR A 21 28.33 -12.28 -22.81
CA THR A 21 27.33 -13.29 -23.14
C THR A 21 25.94 -12.68 -23.25
N THR A 22 25.14 -13.20 -24.18
CA THR A 22 23.74 -12.81 -24.30
C THR A 22 22.92 -13.64 -23.31
N ARG A 23 22.24 -12.98 -22.37
CA ARG A 23 21.49 -13.64 -21.29
C ARG A 23 20.00 -13.40 -21.42
N HIS A 24 19.19 -14.36 -20.99
CA HIS A 24 17.74 -14.18 -20.93
C HIS A 24 17.37 -13.36 -19.68
N ARG A 25 16.31 -12.54 -19.77
CA ARG A 25 15.87 -11.64 -18.69
C ARG A 25 15.58 -12.40 -17.37
N LYS A 26 15.06 -13.62 -17.45
CA LYS A 26 14.79 -14.44 -16.26
C LYS A 26 16.08 -14.85 -15.53
N ASP A 27 17.15 -15.11 -16.28
CA ASP A 27 18.45 -15.51 -15.71
C ASP A 27 19.15 -14.32 -15.04
N MET A 28 18.84 -13.10 -15.47
CA MET A 28 19.37 -11.87 -14.86
C MET A 28 18.90 -11.71 -13.41
N VAL A 29 17.68 -12.14 -13.07
CA VAL A 29 17.15 -12.03 -11.70
C VAL A 29 18.06 -12.80 -10.72
N GLY A 30 18.31 -14.08 -11.00
CA GLY A 30 19.22 -14.89 -10.18
C GLY A 30 20.66 -14.36 -10.18
N GLY A 31 21.21 -14.05 -11.36
CA GLY A 31 22.60 -13.58 -11.45
C GLY A 31 22.87 -12.25 -10.73
N ILE A 32 21.87 -11.35 -10.69
CA ILE A 32 21.96 -10.09 -9.94
C ILE A 32 21.84 -10.35 -8.43
N ALA A 33 20.96 -11.25 -8.02
CA ALA A 33 20.85 -11.65 -6.62
C ALA A 33 22.17 -12.22 -6.09
N ASP A 34 22.85 -13.07 -6.89
CA ASP A 34 24.16 -13.63 -6.56
C ASP A 34 25.22 -12.54 -6.46
N LYS A 35 25.25 -11.58 -7.39
CA LYS A 35 26.22 -10.46 -7.35
C LYS A 35 26.01 -9.52 -6.18
N LEU A 36 24.77 -9.32 -5.75
CA LEU A 36 24.41 -8.49 -4.60
C LEU A 36 24.45 -9.25 -3.27
N ASN A 37 24.75 -10.56 -3.27
CA ASN A 37 24.71 -11.45 -2.11
C ASN A 37 23.37 -11.36 -1.35
N LEU A 38 22.25 -11.34 -2.08
CA LEU A 38 20.93 -11.23 -1.46
C LEU A 38 20.56 -12.47 -0.66
N LYS A 39 20.01 -12.27 0.53
CA LYS A 39 19.46 -13.36 1.34
C LYS A 39 18.09 -13.80 0.81
N PRO A 40 17.67 -15.05 1.06
CA PRO A 40 16.36 -15.56 0.66
C PRO A 40 15.18 -14.70 1.17
N GLU A 41 15.32 -14.12 2.36
CA GLU A 41 14.34 -13.20 2.95
C GLU A 41 14.16 -11.92 2.11
N GLN A 42 15.26 -11.36 1.60
CA GLN A 42 15.26 -10.15 0.77
C GLN A 42 14.69 -10.42 -0.63
N MET A 43 14.91 -11.63 -1.16
CA MET A 43 14.33 -12.05 -2.45
C MET A 43 12.82 -12.28 -2.37
N ARG A 44 12.28 -12.56 -1.19
CA ARG A 44 10.84 -12.79 -0.95
C ARG A 44 10.10 -11.52 -0.53
N GLU A 45 10.80 -10.41 -0.31
CA GLU A 45 10.17 -9.15 0.08
C GLU A 45 9.31 -8.62 -1.08
N THR A 46 8.01 -8.47 -0.83
CA THR A 46 7.04 -8.04 -1.83
C THR A 46 6.94 -6.52 -1.92
N THR A 47 6.54 -6.04 -3.09
CA THR A 47 6.04 -4.67 -3.26
C THR A 47 4.75 -4.47 -2.45
N ALA A 48 4.32 -3.22 -2.26
CA ALA A 48 3.09 -2.92 -1.52
C ALA A 48 1.84 -3.59 -2.15
N SER A 49 1.85 -3.79 -3.47
CA SER A 49 0.81 -4.53 -4.20
C SER A 49 0.77 -6.05 -3.93
N GLY A 50 1.84 -6.62 -3.36
CA GLY A 50 1.96 -8.06 -3.10
C GLY A 50 2.17 -8.94 -4.34
N LYS A 51 2.05 -8.39 -5.56
CA LYS A 51 2.04 -9.16 -6.81
C LYS A 51 3.42 -9.53 -7.34
N TYR A 52 4.41 -8.69 -7.07
CA TYR A 52 5.80 -8.85 -7.50
C TYR A 52 6.75 -8.66 -6.33
N THR A 53 7.91 -9.29 -6.38
CA THR A 53 8.98 -9.03 -5.42
C THR A 53 9.65 -7.70 -5.72
N LYS A 54 10.14 -7.00 -4.69
CA LYS A 54 10.93 -5.77 -4.87
C LYS A 54 12.15 -6.03 -5.73
N HIS A 55 12.82 -7.16 -5.51
CA HIS A 55 13.97 -7.58 -6.31
C HIS A 55 13.68 -7.68 -7.81
N GLU A 56 12.64 -8.41 -8.21
CA GLU A 56 12.25 -8.55 -9.62
C GLU A 56 11.87 -7.20 -10.25
N THR A 57 11.22 -6.34 -9.46
CA THR A 57 10.82 -5.00 -9.89
C THR A 57 12.05 -4.13 -10.14
N LEU A 58 13.03 -4.12 -9.24
CA LEU A 58 14.27 -3.37 -9.40
C LEU A 58 15.12 -3.89 -10.58
N VAL A 59 15.19 -5.21 -10.79
CA VAL A 59 15.84 -5.81 -11.97
C VAL A 59 15.12 -5.41 -13.27
N HIS A 60 13.78 -5.38 -13.25
CA HIS A 60 12.98 -4.94 -14.39
C HIS A 60 13.36 -3.50 -14.79
N TRP A 61 13.44 -2.59 -13.82
CA TRP A 61 13.75 -1.19 -14.07
C TRP A 61 15.20 -0.94 -14.41
N ALA A 62 16.15 -1.66 -13.79
CA ALA A 62 17.55 -1.61 -14.20
C ALA A 62 17.70 -1.94 -15.70
N ASN A 63 16.99 -2.96 -16.20
CA ASN A 63 16.95 -3.27 -17.63
C ASN A 63 16.40 -2.09 -18.46
N ILE A 64 15.28 -1.47 -18.07
CA ILE A 64 14.72 -0.33 -18.83
C ILE A 64 15.71 0.83 -18.84
N PHE A 65 16.25 1.20 -17.69
CA PHE A 65 17.13 2.36 -17.52
C PHE A 65 18.41 2.20 -18.33
N LEU A 66 19.08 1.05 -18.21
CA LEU A 66 20.32 0.77 -18.95
C LEU A 66 20.07 0.68 -20.45
N TYR A 67 18.92 0.14 -20.88
CA TYR A 67 18.55 0.08 -22.29
C TYR A 67 18.29 1.49 -22.85
N LYS A 68 17.56 2.33 -22.10
CA LYS A 68 17.27 3.72 -22.49
C LYS A 68 18.52 4.61 -22.46
N ALA A 69 19.47 4.31 -21.58
CA ALA A 69 20.80 4.91 -21.60
C ALA A 69 21.70 4.40 -22.73
N GLY A 70 21.26 3.41 -23.52
CA GLY A 70 22.03 2.85 -24.63
C GLY A 70 23.26 2.07 -24.19
N LEU A 71 23.30 1.56 -22.95
CA LEU A 71 24.42 0.78 -22.40
C LEU A 71 24.25 -0.73 -22.62
N ILE A 72 23.04 -1.18 -22.95
CA ILE A 72 22.72 -2.57 -23.27
C ILE A 72 21.86 -2.64 -24.52
N ASP A 73 22.01 -3.74 -25.26
CA ASP A 73 21.22 -4.05 -26.45
C ASP A 73 20.26 -5.22 -26.17
N ARG A 74 19.19 -5.29 -26.96
CA ARG A 74 18.19 -6.37 -26.92
C ARG A 74 18.18 -7.09 -28.27
N PRO A 75 19.08 -8.06 -28.50
CA PRO A 75 19.25 -8.69 -29.81
C PRO A 75 18.00 -9.48 -30.26
N LYS A 76 17.25 -10.05 -29.32
CA LYS A 76 15.96 -10.71 -29.55
C LYS A 76 15.08 -10.57 -28.31
N ARG A 77 13.75 -10.75 -28.47
CA ARG A 77 12.78 -10.61 -27.37
C ARG A 77 13.20 -11.46 -26.15
N GLY A 78 13.27 -10.81 -24.99
CA GLY A 78 13.66 -11.45 -23.74
C GLY A 78 15.17 -11.64 -23.51
N PHE A 79 16.03 -11.36 -24.51
CA PHE A 79 17.48 -11.48 -24.39
C PHE A 79 18.17 -10.13 -24.33
N ILE A 80 19.25 -10.07 -23.56
CA ILE A 80 19.95 -8.83 -23.19
C ILE A 80 21.46 -9.08 -23.35
N LYS A 81 22.17 -8.08 -23.87
CA LYS A 81 23.63 -8.10 -24.02
C LYS A 81 24.22 -6.72 -23.71
N ILE A 82 25.36 -6.66 -23.04
CA ILE A 82 26.10 -5.40 -22.90
C ILE A 82 26.73 -5.02 -24.24
N ASN A 83 26.70 -3.73 -24.58
CA ASN A 83 27.33 -3.21 -25.79
C ASN A 83 28.66 -2.51 -25.48
N GLU A 84 29.37 -2.06 -26.50
CA GLU A 84 30.68 -1.40 -26.34
C GLU A 84 30.59 -0.14 -25.46
N LYS A 85 29.49 0.63 -25.57
CA LYS A 85 29.25 1.81 -24.73
C LYS A 85 29.07 1.43 -23.27
N GLY A 86 28.32 0.37 -22.97
CA GLY A 86 28.14 -0.16 -21.62
C GLY A 86 29.46 -0.60 -20.98
N THR A 87 30.29 -1.33 -21.71
CA THR A 87 31.60 -1.77 -21.22
C THR A 87 32.56 -0.59 -21.01
N ALA A 88 32.59 0.37 -21.94
CA ALA A 88 33.39 1.58 -21.81
C ALA A 88 32.92 2.45 -20.62
N PHE A 89 31.60 2.55 -20.41
CA PHE A 89 31.00 3.26 -19.29
C PHE A 89 31.42 2.64 -17.95
N LEU A 90 31.29 1.32 -17.79
CA LEU A 90 31.76 0.63 -16.58
C LEU A 90 33.25 0.88 -16.33
N LYS A 91 34.10 0.79 -17.36
CA LYS A 91 35.54 1.03 -17.21
C LYS A 91 35.84 2.48 -16.78
N LYS A 92 35.11 3.45 -17.32
CA LYS A 92 35.26 4.88 -16.99
C LYS A 92 34.81 5.20 -15.56
N HIS A 93 33.81 4.49 -15.05
CA HIS A 93 33.21 4.72 -13.73
C HIS A 93 33.61 3.65 -12.69
N ASN A 94 34.81 3.07 -12.83
CA ASN A 94 35.38 2.10 -11.88
C ASN A 94 34.43 0.93 -11.53
N GLY A 95 33.67 0.46 -12.51
CA GLY A 95 32.75 -0.67 -12.37
C GLY A 95 31.45 -0.35 -11.63
N ARG A 96 31.13 0.94 -11.40
CA ARG A 96 29.90 1.41 -10.76
C ARG A 96 29.03 2.24 -11.70
N VAL A 97 27.72 2.20 -11.47
CA VAL A 97 26.74 2.98 -12.20
C VAL A 97 26.03 3.92 -11.22
N GLU A 98 26.45 5.18 -11.22
CA GLU A 98 25.84 6.23 -10.41
C GLU A 98 24.75 6.97 -11.20
N LYS A 99 23.71 7.43 -10.51
CA LYS A 99 22.61 8.19 -11.12
C LYS A 99 23.09 9.39 -11.91
N LYS A 100 23.97 10.20 -11.31
CA LYS A 100 24.52 11.41 -11.94
C LYS A 100 25.29 11.09 -13.22
N ALA A 101 25.90 9.92 -13.30
CA ALA A 101 26.64 9.49 -14.49
C ALA A 101 25.70 9.06 -15.62
N LEU A 102 24.57 8.43 -15.31
CA LEU A 102 23.54 8.13 -16.32
C LEU A 102 22.89 9.41 -16.86
N GLU A 103 22.59 10.38 -16.00
CA GLU A 103 22.02 11.69 -16.38
C GLU A 103 22.90 12.50 -17.33
N GLN A 104 24.21 12.24 -17.37
CA GLN A 104 25.14 12.86 -18.33
C GLN A 104 25.05 12.26 -19.74
N ILE A 105 24.34 11.15 -19.94
CA ILE A 105 24.15 10.53 -21.25
C ILE A 105 22.98 11.24 -21.96
N PRO A 106 23.21 11.91 -23.11
CA PRO A 106 22.17 12.72 -23.77
C PRO A 106 20.86 11.97 -24.04
N GLN A 107 20.96 10.74 -24.54
CA GLN A 107 19.77 9.91 -24.81
C GLN A 107 18.97 9.57 -23.53
N TYR A 108 19.66 9.37 -22.41
CA TYR A 108 19.02 9.09 -21.13
C TYR A 108 18.38 10.34 -20.54
N SER A 109 19.06 11.49 -20.61
CA SER A 109 18.48 12.78 -20.18
C SER A 109 17.27 13.17 -21.02
N ASP A 110 17.31 12.95 -22.34
CA ASP A 110 16.17 13.22 -23.23
C ASP A 110 14.99 12.31 -22.89
N TRP A 111 15.26 11.03 -22.57
CA TRP A 111 14.23 10.10 -22.11
C TRP A 111 13.64 10.51 -20.76
N LEU A 112 14.46 10.92 -19.79
CA LEU A 112 13.97 11.45 -18.50
C LEU A 112 13.14 12.72 -18.68
N ALA A 113 13.57 13.64 -19.55
CA ALA A 113 12.83 14.85 -19.88
C ALA A 113 11.47 14.52 -20.53
N SER A 114 11.43 13.52 -21.42
CA SER A 114 10.18 13.02 -22.02
C SER A 114 9.23 12.41 -20.98
N MET A 115 9.76 11.88 -19.88
CA MET A 115 8.97 11.38 -18.74
C MET A 115 8.43 12.50 -17.85
N LYS A 116 9.13 13.64 -17.77
CA LYS A 116 8.69 14.85 -17.06
C LYS A 116 7.73 15.72 -17.89
N GLY A 117 7.62 15.46 -19.19
CA GLY A 117 6.82 16.21 -20.18
C GLY A 117 5.32 16.05 -20.04
N GLY A 118 4.79 16.32 -18.85
CA GLY A 118 3.37 16.46 -18.51
C GLY A 118 3.21 17.60 -17.51
N GLY A 119 3.52 18.82 -17.94
CA GLY A 119 3.12 20.09 -17.29
C GLY A 119 3.33 20.21 -15.78
N ALA A 120 4.56 20.47 -15.32
CA ALA A 120 4.79 21.19 -14.07
C ALA A 120 6.09 21.98 -14.15
N LYS A 121 6.02 23.25 -13.73
CA LYS A 121 7.12 24.22 -13.66
C LYS A 121 8.24 23.71 -12.76
N GLU A 122 9.44 24.22 -13.03
CA GLU A 122 10.65 24.10 -12.22
C GLU A 122 10.37 24.37 -10.74
N GLU A 123 10.32 23.30 -9.96
CA GLU A 123 10.69 23.31 -8.54
C GLU A 123 11.93 22.42 -8.38
N GLU A 124 12.78 22.80 -7.43
CA GLU A 124 14.04 22.16 -7.07
C GLU A 124 13.94 20.63 -7.02
N PRO A 125 15.04 19.90 -7.31
CA PRO A 125 14.97 18.47 -7.46
C PRO A 125 14.66 17.85 -6.10
N VAL A 126 13.39 17.50 -5.88
CA VAL A 126 13.04 16.37 -5.02
C VAL A 126 13.82 15.23 -5.63
N SER A 127 14.97 14.90 -5.05
CA SER A 127 15.78 13.79 -5.49
C SER A 127 14.87 12.57 -5.50
N PRO A 128 14.46 12.03 -6.66
CA PRO A 128 13.80 10.75 -6.62
C PRO A 128 14.91 9.80 -6.16
N GLU A 129 14.78 9.31 -4.92
CA GLU A 129 15.25 7.97 -4.62
C GLU A 129 14.80 7.14 -5.81
N LEU A 130 15.76 6.59 -6.56
CA LEU A 130 15.46 5.79 -7.73
C LEU A 130 14.77 4.51 -7.26
N GLY A 131 13.47 4.58 -6.99
CA GLY A 131 12.59 3.44 -6.90
C GLY A 131 12.05 3.12 -8.29
N ALA A 132 11.50 1.92 -8.45
CA ALA A 132 10.65 1.64 -9.60
C ALA A 132 9.54 2.72 -9.70
N PRO A 133 9.24 3.29 -10.88
CA PRO A 133 8.10 4.20 -11.05
C PRO A 133 6.78 3.70 -10.43
N GLU A 134 6.54 2.38 -10.44
CA GLU A 134 5.40 1.78 -9.73
C GLU A 134 5.48 1.97 -8.21
N GLU A 135 6.66 1.81 -7.60
CA GLU A 135 6.89 2.07 -6.18
C GLU A 135 6.77 3.56 -5.84
N MET A 136 7.14 4.44 -6.77
CA MET A 136 6.93 5.89 -6.60
C MET A 136 5.45 6.24 -6.60
N ILE A 137 4.65 5.63 -7.49
CA ILE A 137 3.20 5.79 -7.51
C ILE A 137 2.58 5.21 -6.23
N ASP A 138 2.95 3.98 -5.84
CA ASP A 138 2.44 3.33 -4.63
C ASP A 138 2.76 4.15 -3.38
N SER A 139 4.01 4.58 -3.22
CA SER A 139 4.42 5.39 -2.07
C SER A 139 3.74 6.77 -2.07
N GLY A 140 3.55 7.39 -3.24
CA GLY A 140 2.76 8.60 -3.41
C GLY A 140 1.30 8.39 -2.99
N TYR A 141 0.69 7.30 -3.44
CA TYR A 141 -0.68 6.93 -3.09
C TYR A 141 -0.83 6.69 -1.58
N GLN A 142 0.09 5.96 -0.95
CA GLN A 142 0.07 5.73 0.49
C GLN A 142 0.23 7.02 1.29
N LYS A 143 1.07 7.96 0.84
CA LYS A 143 1.20 9.29 1.46
C LYS A 143 -0.09 10.10 1.32
N LEU A 144 -0.70 10.14 0.14
CA LEU A 144 -1.98 10.82 -0.10
C LEU A 144 -3.09 10.22 0.77
N ARG A 145 -3.17 8.89 0.83
CA ARG A 145 -4.15 8.18 1.64
C ARG A 145 -3.97 8.43 3.13
N ALA A 146 -2.73 8.43 3.63
CA ALA A 146 -2.44 8.73 5.03
C ALA A 146 -2.79 10.18 5.41
N ALA A 147 -2.51 11.14 4.53
CA ALA A 147 -2.92 12.53 4.71
C ALA A 147 -4.45 12.66 4.73
N LEU A 148 -5.15 12.04 3.78
CA LEU A 148 -6.60 12.03 3.74
C LEU A 148 -7.21 11.40 5.00
N ALA A 149 -6.66 10.28 5.48
CA ALA A 149 -7.14 9.63 6.70
C ALA A 149 -6.97 10.55 7.93
N HIS A 150 -5.88 11.33 7.98
CA HIS A 150 -5.70 12.35 9.02
C HIS A 150 -6.79 13.43 8.95
N ASP A 151 -7.02 13.99 7.77
CA ASP A 151 -8.01 15.06 7.56
C ASP A 151 -9.44 14.59 7.88
N ILE A 152 -9.82 13.39 7.46
CA ILE A 152 -11.10 12.76 7.81
C ILE A 152 -11.23 12.65 9.34
N LEU A 153 -10.20 12.14 10.03
CA LEU A 153 -10.27 11.98 11.48
C LEU A 153 -10.44 13.31 12.20
N GLN A 154 -9.79 14.38 11.74
CA GLN A 154 -9.98 15.73 12.31
C GLN A 154 -11.42 16.21 12.10
N ALA A 155 -11.94 16.10 10.87
CA ALA A 155 -13.32 16.48 10.57
C ALA A 155 -14.33 15.71 11.44
N VAL A 156 -14.15 14.40 11.61
CA VAL A 156 -15.01 13.56 12.45
C VAL A 156 -14.95 13.96 13.92
N ARG A 157 -13.79 14.39 14.44
CA ARG A 157 -13.66 14.87 15.83
C ARG A 157 -14.43 16.17 16.07
N GLU A 158 -14.50 17.04 15.07
CA GLU A 158 -15.23 18.30 15.15
C GLU A 158 -16.76 18.12 15.05
N CYS A 159 -17.23 17.01 14.49
CA CYS A 159 -18.66 16.70 14.39
C CYS A 159 -19.33 16.45 15.75
N ALA A 160 -20.65 16.65 15.80
CA ALA A 160 -21.45 16.37 16.99
C ALA A 160 -21.47 14.87 17.34
N PRO A 161 -21.56 14.47 18.63
CA PRO A 161 -21.57 13.06 19.03
C PRO A 161 -22.64 12.20 18.35
N ARG A 162 -23.85 12.75 18.14
CA ARG A 162 -24.93 12.05 17.41
C ARG A 162 -24.59 11.80 15.95
N PHE A 163 -23.87 12.72 15.31
CA PHE A 163 -23.41 12.52 13.94
C PHE A 163 -22.37 11.40 13.88
N PHE A 164 -21.47 11.31 14.86
CA PHE A 164 -20.49 10.23 14.93
C PHE A 164 -21.15 8.85 15.06
N GLU A 165 -22.18 8.73 15.92
CA GLU A 165 -22.96 7.49 16.04
C GLU A 165 -23.59 7.09 14.70
N GLN A 166 -24.18 8.05 13.98
CA GLN A 166 -24.76 7.80 12.65
C GLN A 166 -23.69 7.42 11.62
N LEU A 167 -22.56 8.13 11.59
CA LEU A 167 -21.44 7.85 10.68
C LEU A 167 -20.91 6.44 10.87
N VAL A 168 -20.81 5.98 12.12
CA VAL A 168 -20.38 4.61 12.42
C VAL A 168 -21.37 3.58 11.86
N VAL A 169 -22.67 3.83 11.99
CA VAL A 169 -23.70 2.97 11.39
C VAL A 169 -23.57 2.97 9.87
N ASP A 170 -23.47 4.14 9.25
CA ASP A 170 -23.33 4.29 7.80
C ASP A 170 -22.10 3.54 7.27
N LEU A 171 -20.98 3.57 8.00
CA LEU A 171 -19.78 2.81 7.67
C LEU A 171 -20.04 1.30 7.70
N LEU A 172 -20.64 0.79 8.77
CA LEU A 172 -20.92 -0.64 8.88
C LEU A 172 -21.88 -1.11 7.77
N LEU A 173 -22.85 -0.28 7.38
CA LEU A 173 -23.72 -0.57 6.23
C LEU A 173 -22.93 -0.57 4.91
N ALA A 174 -22.03 0.39 4.70
CA ALA A 174 -21.17 0.44 3.51
C ALA A 174 -20.18 -0.74 3.44
N MET A 175 -19.82 -1.31 4.58
CA MET A 175 -19.06 -2.57 4.69
C MET A 175 -19.90 -3.83 4.40
N GLY A 176 -21.22 -3.70 4.31
CA GLY A 176 -22.14 -4.79 4.00
C GLY A 176 -22.83 -5.45 5.21
N TYR A 177 -22.64 -4.90 6.42
CA TYR A 177 -23.41 -5.30 7.60
C TYR A 177 -24.84 -4.71 7.56
N GLY A 178 -25.76 -5.20 8.39
CA GLY A 178 -27.12 -4.65 8.55
C GLY A 178 -28.20 -5.30 7.67
N GLY A 179 -27.82 -6.19 6.75
CA GLY A 179 -28.74 -7.00 5.97
C GLY A 179 -29.44 -6.24 4.83
N SER A 180 -30.78 -6.27 4.78
CA SER A 180 -31.54 -5.52 3.75
C SER A 180 -31.72 -4.05 4.17
N LEU A 181 -31.68 -3.10 3.21
CA LEU A 181 -31.76 -1.65 3.48
C LEU A 181 -32.97 -1.24 4.36
N LYS A 182 -34.04 -2.04 4.41
CA LYS A 182 -35.24 -1.76 5.21
C LYS A 182 -35.07 -2.10 6.70
N ASP A 183 -34.24 -3.09 7.03
CA ASP A 183 -34.04 -3.54 8.43
C ASP A 183 -32.91 -2.78 9.14
N ALA A 184 -31.96 -2.25 8.37
CA ALA A 184 -30.80 -1.51 8.87
C ALA A 184 -31.19 -0.28 9.71
N GLY A 185 -32.26 0.42 9.33
CA GLY A 185 -32.73 1.63 10.00
C GLY A 185 -33.52 1.38 11.30
N GLU A 186 -34.08 0.18 11.50
CA GLU A 186 -34.93 -0.11 12.68
C GLU A 186 -34.13 -0.51 13.93
N THR A 187 -32.85 -0.84 13.78
CA THR A 187 -32.02 -1.35 14.88
C THR A 187 -31.26 -0.24 15.63
N VAL A 188 -31.33 1.01 15.13
CA VAL A 188 -30.63 2.16 15.69
C VAL A 188 -31.53 2.87 16.71
N GLY A 189 -31.14 2.87 17.98
CA GLY A 189 -31.74 3.77 18.97
C GLY A 189 -32.44 3.16 20.18
N ARG A 190 -32.19 1.89 20.55
CA ARG A 190 -32.43 1.46 21.95
C ARG A 190 -31.26 1.87 22.83
N THR A 191 -31.13 3.18 23.04
CA THR A 191 -30.27 3.75 24.07
C THR A 191 -30.87 3.42 25.44
N GLY A 192 -30.14 2.68 26.27
CA GLY A 192 -30.64 2.37 27.62
C GLY A 192 -29.88 1.31 28.41
N ASP A 193 -28.98 0.53 27.81
CA ASP A 193 -28.25 -0.51 28.53
C ASP A 193 -26.74 -0.35 28.41
N GLY A 194 -26.08 -0.05 29.54
CA GLY A 194 -24.71 -0.49 29.80
C GLY A 194 -23.60 0.05 28.89
N GLY A 195 -23.88 1.03 28.02
CA GLY A 195 -22.90 1.57 27.07
C GLY A 195 -22.94 0.96 25.66
N ILE A 196 -24.01 0.26 25.29
CA ILE A 196 -24.26 -0.16 23.90
C ILE A 196 -24.97 0.98 23.16
N ASP A 197 -24.40 1.40 22.02
CA ASP A 197 -24.92 2.51 21.22
C ASP A 197 -25.75 2.04 20.03
N GLY A 198 -25.56 0.80 19.57
CA GLY A 198 -26.36 0.21 18.49
C GLY A 198 -26.24 -1.31 18.39
N ILE A 199 -27.14 -1.91 17.61
CA ILE A 199 -27.08 -3.34 17.26
C ILE A 199 -27.19 -3.39 15.73
N ILE A 200 -26.40 -4.24 15.09
CA ILE A 200 -26.42 -4.43 13.63
C ILE A 200 -26.38 -5.92 13.30
N LYS A 201 -27.17 -6.35 12.31
CA LYS A 201 -27.15 -7.74 11.82
C LYS A 201 -25.82 -8.01 11.11
N GLU A 202 -25.23 -9.17 11.34
CA GLU A 202 -23.98 -9.56 10.66
C GLU A 202 -24.22 -9.91 9.19
N ASP A 203 -25.38 -10.49 8.91
CA ASP A 203 -25.73 -11.02 7.61
C ASP A 203 -27.18 -10.65 7.21
N LYS A 204 -27.52 -10.94 5.94
CA LYS A 204 -28.84 -10.61 5.38
C LYS A 204 -29.99 -11.40 5.97
N LEU A 205 -29.74 -12.60 6.48
CA LEU A 205 -30.73 -13.44 7.16
C LEU A 205 -30.88 -13.05 8.64
N GLY A 206 -29.92 -12.31 9.20
CA GLY A 206 -29.94 -11.81 10.56
C GLY A 206 -29.78 -12.92 11.60
N LEU A 207 -29.02 -13.97 11.27
CA LEU A 207 -28.78 -15.10 12.17
C LEU A 207 -27.90 -14.70 13.35
N ASP A 208 -26.95 -13.81 13.10
CA ASP A 208 -26.10 -13.21 14.12
C ASP A 208 -26.28 -11.68 14.20
N VAL A 209 -26.10 -11.15 15.41
CA VAL A 209 -26.12 -9.72 15.71
C VAL A 209 -24.79 -9.27 16.32
N ILE A 210 -24.36 -8.10 15.90
CA ILE A 210 -23.15 -7.42 16.36
C ILE A 210 -23.59 -6.20 17.17
N TYR A 211 -23.08 -6.11 18.39
CA TYR A 211 -23.34 -4.97 19.26
C TYR A 211 -22.26 -3.91 19.05
N VAL A 212 -22.68 -2.66 18.89
CA VAL A 212 -21.80 -1.55 18.54
C VAL A 212 -21.74 -0.58 19.71
N GLN A 213 -20.53 -0.19 20.07
CA GLN A 213 -20.26 0.96 20.93
C GLN A 213 -19.42 1.97 20.16
N ALA A 214 -19.93 3.20 20.04
CA ALA A 214 -19.31 4.26 19.27
C ALA A 214 -19.16 5.48 20.18
N LYS A 215 -17.94 5.75 20.64
CA LYS A 215 -17.67 6.92 21.50
C LYS A 215 -16.60 7.81 20.92
N ARG A 216 -16.93 9.10 20.85
CA ARG A 216 -15.97 10.16 20.56
C ARG A 216 -15.16 10.44 21.82
N TRP A 217 -13.96 9.89 21.90
CA TRP A 217 -13.00 10.16 22.97
C TRP A 217 -11.80 10.94 22.45
N GLU A 218 -11.28 11.82 23.31
CA GLU A 218 -10.00 12.50 23.09
C GLU A 218 -8.85 11.72 23.74
N ASN A 219 -9.10 11.11 24.89
CA ASN A 219 -8.11 10.33 25.63
C ASN A 219 -7.96 8.91 25.09
N VAL A 220 -6.80 8.31 25.33
CA VAL A 220 -6.53 6.91 24.98
C VAL A 220 -7.47 5.99 25.78
N VAL A 221 -8.05 5.01 25.09
CA VAL A 221 -9.01 4.07 25.66
C VAL A 221 -8.28 2.90 26.30
N GLY A 222 -8.39 2.80 27.61
CA GLY A 222 -7.78 1.73 28.40
C GLY A 222 -8.65 0.49 28.54
N ARG A 223 -8.03 -0.59 29.04
CA ARG A 223 -8.70 -1.86 29.36
C ARG A 223 -9.99 -1.74 30.18
N PRO A 224 -10.12 -0.87 31.21
CA PRO A 224 -11.35 -0.80 32.00
C PRO A 224 -12.60 -0.52 31.18
N ILE A 225 -12.48 0.31 30.14
CA ILE A 225 -13.59 0.66 29.25
C ILE A 225 -13.98 -0.53 28.38
N VAL A 226 -12.98 -1.23 27.81
CA VAL A 226 -13.21 -2.44 27.00
C VAL A 226 -13.79 -3.57 27.84
N GLN A 227 -13.35 -3.70 29.09
CA GLN A 227 -13.90 -4.68 30.04
C GLN A 227 -15.34 -4.36 30.42
N ALA A 228 -15.69 -3.08 30.62
CA ALA A 228 -17.06 -2.67 30.86
C ALA A 228 -17.96 -3.06 29.68
N PHE A 229 -17.53 -2.79 28.44
CA PHE A 229 -18.25 -3.21 27.24
C PHE A 229 -18.43 -4.74 27.16
N ALA A 230 -17.37 -5.50 27.43
CA ALA A 230 -17.45 -6.97 27.49
C ALA A 230 -18.45 -7.48 28.55
N GLY A 231 -18.61 -6.73 29.65
CA GLY A 231 -19.63 -6.98 30.67
C GLY A 231 -21.05 -6.68 30.18
N SER A 232 -21.25 -5.59 29.46
CA SER A 232 -22.55 -5.24 28.84
C SER A 232 -22.98 -6.28 27.80
N LEU A 233 -22.04 -6.81 27.02
CA LEU A 233 -22.30 -7.94 26.13
C LEU A 233 -22.73 -9.21 26.89
N GLU A 234 -22.19 -9.46 28.08
CA GLU A 234 -22.61 -10.60 28.92
C GLU A 234 -24.06 -10.43 29.36
N GLY A 235 -24.44 -9.23 29.81
CA GLY A 235 -25.81 -8.91 30.20
C GLY A 235 -26.82 -9.16 29.08
N GLN A 236 -26.42 -8.89 27.84
CA GLN A 236 -27.22 -9.11 26.63
C GLN A 236 -27.06 -10.53 26.02
N ARG A 237 -26.29 -11.42 26.66
CA ARG A 237 -25.94 -12.75 26.14
C ARG A 237 -25.36 -12.71 24.71
N ALA A 238 -24.67 -11.62 24.40
CA ALA A 238 -24.08 -11.34 23.10
C ALA A 238 -22.68 -11.92 22.99
N LYS A 239 -22.37 -12.51 21.83
CA LYS A 239 -21.06 -13.12 21.54
C LYS A 239 -20.11 -12.21 20.75
N LYS A 240 -20.66 -11.24 20.02
CA LYS A 240 -19.94 -10.40 19.06
C LYS A 240 -20.18 -8.92 19.36
N GLY A 241 -19.12 -8.12 19.31
CA GLY A 241 -19.22 -6.68 19.46
C GLY A 241 -18.11 -5.93 18.75
N VAL A 242 -18.37 -4.68 18.42
CA VAL A 242 -17.41 -3.75 17.83
C VAL A 242 -17.40 -2.47 18.66
N MET A 243 -16.22 -2.06 19.10
CA MET A 243 -16.02 -0.79 19.78
C MET A 243 -15.22 0.14 18.87
N ILE A 244 -15.78 1.32 18.61
CA ILE A 244 -15.24 2.30 17.67
C ILE A 244 -14.98 3.61 18.41
N THR A 245 -13.80 4.19 18.20
CA THR A 245 -13.37 5.43 18.85
C THR A 245 -12.63 6.34 17.88
N THR A 246 -12.73 7.65 18.09
CA THR A 246 -11.89 8.67 17.41
C THR A 246 -10.47 8.78 17.98
N SER A 247 -10.18 8.03 19.05
CA SER A 247 -8.88 7.97 19.74
C SER A 247 -8.16 6.65 19.43
N THR A 248 -7.18 6.28 20.26
CA THR A 248 -6.45 5.00 20.19
C THR A 248 -6.77 4.11 21.39
N PHE A 249 -6.51 2.82 21.25
CA PHE A 249 -6.59 1.84 22.35
C PHE A 249 -5.20 1.55 22.91
N THR A 250 -5.10 1.29 24.21
CA THR A 250 -3.84 0.81 24.81
C THR A 250 -3.51 -0.61 24.33
N SER A 251 -2.22 -0.99 24.41
CA SER A 251 -1.76 -2.37 24.19
C SER A 251 -2.57 -3.36 25.03
N ASP A 252 -2.76 -3.04 26.30
CA ASP A 252 -3.44 -3.89 27.28
C ASP A 252 -4.92 -4.10 26.94
N ALA A 253 -5.57 -3.07 26.37
CA ALA A 253 -6.94 -3.18 25.89
C ALA A 253 -7.04 -4.13 24.69
N ARG A 254 -6.10 -4.04 23.75
CA ARG A 254 -6.01 -4.93 22.59
C ARG A 254 -5.62 -6.36 22.96
N GLU A 255 -4.80 -6.55 23.98
CA GLU A 255 -4.43 -7.87 24.48
C GLU A 255 -5.61 -8.52 25.22
N PHE A 256 -6.33 -7.76 26.05
CA PHE A 256 -7.49 -8.25 26.78
C PHE A 256 -8.55 -8.90 25.87
N VAL A 257 -8.90 -8.27 24.74
CA VAL A 257 -9.92 -8.83 23.82
C VAL A 257 -9.50 -10.14 23.14
N LYS A 258 -8.19 -10.44 23.10
CA LYS A 258 -7.68 -11.72 22.55
C LYS A 258 -7.83 -12.89 23.53
N HIS A 259 -7.98 -12.60 24.82
CA HIS A 259 -8.02 -13.61 25.89
C HIS A 259 -9.43 -13.93 26.41
N ILE A 260 -10.44 -13.17 25.99
CA ILE A 260 -11.84 -13.41 26.36
C ILE A 260 -12.53 -14.29 25.32
N GLU A 261 -13.58 -15.00 25.74
CA GLU A 261 -14.38 -15.85 24.83
C GLU A 261 -15.17 -15.03 23.80
N LYS A 262 -15.57 -13.80 24.16
CA LYS A 262 -16.33 -12.91 23.28
C LYS A 262 -15.46 -12.38 22.15
N LYS A 263 -16.04 -12.29 20.95
CA LYS A 263 -15.38 -11.70 19.78
C LYS A 263 -15.62 -10.19 19.77
N ILE A 264 -14.67 -9.43 20.33
CA ILE A 264 -14.71 -7.97 20.33
C ILE A 264 -13.66 -7.43 19.34
N VAL A 265 -14.11 -6.63 18.38
CA VAL A 265 -13.23 -5.88 17.46
C VAL A 265 -13.09 -4.45 17.98
N LEU A 266 -11.87 -3.94 17.99
CA LEU A 266 -11.54 -2.58 18.41
C LEU A 266 -11.08 -1.80 17.19
N ILE A 267 -11.83 -0.76 16.79
CA ILE A 267 -11.52 0.10 15.65
C ILE A 267 -11.12 1.48 16.19
N ASP A 268 -9.86 1.84 15.99
CA ASP A 268 -9.34 3.15 16.42
C ASP A 268 -9.59 4.24 15.37
N GLY A 269 -9.26 5.49 15.72
CA GLY A 269 -9.57 6.64 14.86
C GLY A 269 -8.86 6.59 13.51
N ARG A 270 -7.67 6.00 13.45
CA ARG A 270 -6.94 5.87 12.18
C ARG A 270 -7.57 4.79 11.31
N GLU A 271 -7.84 3.62 11.90
CA GLU A 271 -8.49 2.51 11.21
C GLU A 271 -9.88 2.90 10.71
N LEU A 272 -10.64 3.65 11.52
CA LEU A 272 -11.92 4.23 11.13
C LEU A 272 -11.80 5.08 9.84
N ALA A 273 -10.84 5.99 9.79
CA ALA A 273 -10.64 6.86 8.63
C ALA A 273 -10.18 6.08 7.39
N GLU A 274 -9.32 5.06 7.56
CA GLU A 274 -8.91 4.16 6.48
C GLU A 274 -10.11 3.37 5.92
N LEU A 275 -10.99 2.86 6.79
CA LEU A 275 -12.23 2.18 6.40
C LEU A 275 -13.20 3.12 5.69
N MET A 276 -13.32 4.38 6.13
CA MET A 276 -14.13 5.39 5.43
C MET A 276 -13.63 5.60 3.98
N ILE A 277 -12.31 5.63 3.77
CA ILE A 277 -11.73 5.75 2.43
C ILE A 277 -12.04 4.50 1.59
N ASP A 278 -11.85 3.29 2.13
CA ASP A 278 -12.08 2.04 1.41
C ASP A 278 -13.54 1.85 0.98
N HIS A 279 -14.46 2.30 1.82
CA HIS A 279 -15.89 2.18 1.58
C HIS A 279 -16.52 3.45 0.98
N ASN A 280 -15.71 4.40 0.51
CA ASN A 280 -16.14 5.66 -0.12
C ASN A 280 -17.13 6.48 0.73
N LEU A 281 -16.98 6.46 2.06
CA LEU A 281 -17.82 7.19 2.99
C LEU A 281 -17.19 8.55 3.33
N GLY A 282 -17.92 9.64 3.06
CA GLY A 282 -17.45 11.00 3.37
C GLY A 282 -16.27 11.48 2.51
N VAL A 283 -15.99 10.79 1.41
CA VAL A 283 -14.92 11.13 0.46
C VAL A 283 -15.45 11.15 -0.97
N SER A 284 -14.77 11.88 -1.85
CA SER A 284 -15.10 11.96 -3.27
C SER A 284 -13.86 11.71 -4.13
N THR A 285 -13.99 10.90 -5.18
CA THR A 285 -12.92 10.65 -6.14
C THR A 285 -12.62 11.92 -6.94
N VAL A 286 -11.40 12.46 -6.81
CA VAL A 286 -10.96 13.66 -7.55
C VAL A 286 -10.34 13.30 -8.90
N ALA A 287 -9.62 12.18 -8.99
CA ALA A 287 -8.96 11.72 -10.20
C ALA A 287 -8.79 10.20 -10.23
N THR A 288 -8.67 9.63 -11.42
CA THR A 288 -8.38 8.21 -11.65
C THR A 288 -7.21 8.09 -12.62
N TYR A 289 -6.20 7.31 -12.27
CA TYR A 289 -5.00 7.08 -13.09
C TYR A 289 -4.95 5.61 -13.51
N GLU A 290 -5.02 5.34 -14.81
CA GLU A 290 -4.88 3.99 -15.36
C GLU A 290 -3.43 3.71 -15.75
N VAL A 291 -2.83 2.67 -15.15
CA VAL A 291 -1.49 2.20 -15.54
C VAL A 291 -1.62 1.06 -16.56
N LYS A 292 -1.15 1.29 -17.79
CA LYS A 292 -1.19 0.32 -18.88
C LYS A 292 0.19 -0.28 -19.12
N LYS A 293 0.24 -1.58 -19.38
CA LYS A 293 1.45 -2.30 -19.80
C LYS A 293 1.23 -2.88 -21.19
N ILE A 294 2.32 -3.11 -21.93
CA ILE A 294 2.23 -3.81 -23.21
C ILE A 294 1.63 -5.21 -22.99
N ASP A 295 0.63 -5.55 -23.79
CA ASP A 295 0.09 -6.90 -23.85
C ASP A 295 1.04 -7.74 -24.70
N SER A 296 1.83 -8.57 -24.03
CA SER A 296 2.88 -9.36 -24.68
C SER A 296 2.28 -10.39 -25.64
N ASP A 297 1.08 -10.88 -25.37
CA ASP A 297 0.43 -11.96 -26.11
C ASP A 297 -0.19 -11.42 -27.41
N TYR A 298 -0.70 -10.18 -27.39
CA TYR A 298 -1.20 -9.50 -28.60
C TYR A 298 -0.12 -9.29 -29.68
N PHE A 299 1.14 -9.13 -29.26
CA PHE A 299 2.28 -8.91 -30.17
C PHE A 299 3.15 -10.17 -30.34
N GLU A 300 2.65 -11.35 -29.98
CA GLU A 300 3.25 -12.61 -30.43
C GLU A 300 2.64 -12.98 -31.79
N GLU A 301 3.43 -12.87 -32.86
CA GLU A 301 3.07 -13.50 -34.13
C GLU A 301 3.09 -15.02 -33.92
N GLU A 302 1.95 -15.70 -34.11
CA GLU A 302 1.94 -17.15 -34.26
C GLU A 302 2.82 -17.50 -35.47
N ILE A 303 3.98 -18.09 -35.20
CA ILE A 303 4.90 -18.63 -36.22
C ILE A 303 4.36 -19.98 -36.72
#